data_AF-M6UQP7-F1
#
_entry.id   AF-M6UQP7-F1
#
_cell.length_a   1.000
_cell.length_b   1.000
_cell.length_c   1.000
_cell.angle_alpha   90.00
_cell.angle_beta   90.00
_cell.angle_gamma   90.00
#
_symmetry.space_group_name_H-M   'P 1'
#
loop_
_entity.id
_entity.type
_entity.pdbx_description
1 polymer ?
#
loop_
_entity_poly.entity_id
_entity_poly.type
_entity_poly.pdbx_seq_one_letter_code
_entity_poly.pdbx_strand_id
1 'polypeptide(L)' 'MKSKTVLLTSMGVLLIGFLLPESLTMPVEGANQSSYSIDSFWFYPWGKSITHKGVDIFAKKGKKCFT' A
#
# COMPACT_ATOMS: atom_id res chain seq x y z
N MET A 1 -18.64 27.95 -17.20
CA MET A 1 -17.26 27.85 -17.71
C MET A 1 -16.23 27.59 -16.61
N LYS A 2 -16.19 28.36 -15.51
CA LYS A 2 -15.23 28.21 -14.41
C LYS A 2 -15.13 26.79 -13.80
N SER A 3 -16.27 26.13 -13.54
CA SER A 3 -16.29 24.78 -12.94
C SER A 3 -15.65 23.70 -13.83
N LYS A 4 -15.84 23.76 -15.16
CA LYS A 4 -15.20 22.82 -16.10
C LYS A 4 -13.69 22.99 -16.13
N THR A 5 -13.21 24.24 -16.07
CA THR A 5 -11.78 24.55 -15.99
C THR A 5 -11.17 24.01 -14.69
N VAL A 6 -11.82 24.22 -13.55
CA VAL A 6 -11.36 23.69 -12.25
C VAL A 6 -11.28 22.15 -12.28
N LEU A 7 -12.30 21.49 -12.83
CA LEU A 7 -12.31 20.03 -12.99
C LEU A 7 -11.17 19.53 -13.90
N LEU A 8 -10.94 20.19 -15.04
CA LEU A 8 -9.86 19.83 -15.95
C LEU A 8 -8.49 20.03 -15.29
N THR A 9 -8.31 21.11 -14.54
CA THR A 9 -7.06 21.36 -13.82
C THR A 9 -6.81 20.33 -12.72
N SER A 10 -7.83 19.97 -11.93
CA SER A 10 -7.67 18.95 -10.88
C SER A 10 -7.37 17.57 -11.47
N MET A 11 -8.04 17.21 -12.56
CA MET A 11 -7.77 15.98 -13.29
C MET A 11 -6.33 15.96 -13.84
N GLY A 12 -5.87 17.08 -14.39
CA GLY A 12 -4.50 17.22 -14.88
C GLY A 12 -3.45 17.01 -13.79
N VAL A 13 -3.65 17.58 -12.60
CA VAL A 13 -2.75 17.40 -11.45
C VAL A 13 -2.69 15.94 -11.02
N LEU A 14 -3.84 15.25 -10.94
CA LEU A 14 -3.88 13.82 -10.58
C LEU A 14 -3.16 12.96 -11.61
N LEU A 15 -3.42 13.17 -12.90
CA LEU A 15 -2.76 12.42 -13.97
C LEU A 15 -1.24 12.60 -13.95
N ILE A 16 -0.76 13.82 -13.75
CA ILE A 16 0.68 14.09 -13.62
C ILE A 16 1.25 13.35 -12.41
N GLY A 17 0.56 13.36 -11.26
CA GLY A 17 0.96 12.63 -10.07
C GLY A 17 1.08 11.11 -10.30
N PHE A 18 0.11 10.50 -11.00
CA PHE A 18 0.13 9.07 -11.32
C PHE A 18 1.19 8.66 -12.35
N LEU A 19 1.71 9.62 -13.14
CA LEU A 19 2.80 9.38 -14.08
C LEU A 19 4.18 9.43 -13.41
N LEU A 20 4.29 9.96 -12.18
CA LEU A 20 5.54 9.94 -11.44
C LEU A 20 5.87 8.50 -11.01
N PRO A 21 7.11 8.01 -11.25
CA PRO A 21 7.50 6.67 -10.86
C PRO A 21 7.53 6.55 -9.33
N GLU A 22 6.85 5.54 -8.80
CA GLU A 22 6.86 5.20 -7.38
C GLU A 22 7.84 4.05 -7.11
N SER A 23 8.71 4.21 -6.12
CA SER A 23 9.69 3.20 -5.73
C SER A 23 9.13 2.26 -4.65
N LEU A 24 8.12 1.46 -5.00
CA LEU A 24 7.60 0.42 -4.12
C LEU A 24 8.53 -0.80 -4.12
N THR A 25 9.11 -1.12 -2.96
CA THR A 25 10.00 -2.26 -2.80
C THR A 25 9.40 -3.28 -1.83
N MET A 26 9.52 -4.57 -2.16
CA MET A 26 9.10 -5.63 -1.25
C MET A 26 10.01 -5.64 -0.01
N PRO A 27 9.47 -5.41 1.20
CA PRO A 27 10.30 -5.32 2.41
C PRO A 27 10.84 -6.68 2.88
N VAL A 28 10.41 -7.80 2.31
CA VAL A 28 10.85 -9.14 2.71
C VAL A 28 11.47 -9.87 1.52
N GLU A 29 12.67 -10.41 1.73
CA GLU A 29 13.43 -11.10 0.71
C GLU A 29 12.68 -12.31 0.12
N GLY A 30 12.49 -12.30 -1.20
CA GLY A 30 11.85 -13.38 -1.94
C GLY A 30 10.35 -13.49 -1.71
N ALA A 31 9.74 -12.54 -1.00
CA ALA A 31 8.30 -12.40 -0.90
C ALA A 31 7.73 -11.69 -2.13
N ASN A 32 6.43 -11.83 -2.37
CA ASN A 32 5.73 -11.18 -3.46
C ASN A 32 4.29 -10.81 -3.04
N GLN A 33 3.46 -10.38 -3.99
CA GLN A 33 2.08 -10.00 -3.72
C GLN A 33 1.26 -11.12 -3.05
N SER A 34 1.51 -12.39 -3.38
CA SER A 34 0.83 -13.54 -2.77
C SER A 34 1.32 -13.87 -1.34
N SER A 35 2.42 -13.26 -0.90
CA SER A 35 2.90 -13.39 0.48
C SER A 35 2.09 -12.56 1.48
N TYR A 36 1.30 -11.60 1.00
CA TYR A 36 0.44 -10.79 1.85
C TYR A 36 -0.82 -11.56 2.28
N SER A 37 -1.15 -11.47 3.56
CA SER A 37 -2.40 -12.01 4.11
C SER A 37 -3.57 -11.10 3.77
N ILE A 38 -4.52 -11.58 2.96
CA ILE A 38 -5.70 -10.80 2.56
C ILE A 38 -6.56 -10.39 3.76
N ASP A 39 -6.60 -11.24 4.79
CA ASP A 39 -7.41 -11.01 5.98
C ASP A 39 -6.79 -9.97 6.91
N SER A 40 -5.46 -9.77 6.87
CA SER A 40 -4.74 -8.95 7.84
C SER A 40 -4.99 -7.44 7.74
N PHE A 41 -5.17 -6.90 6.53
CA PHE A 41 -5.27 -5.44 6.32
C PHE A 41 -6.55 -4.82 6.90
N TRP A 42 -7.62 -5.61 7.08
CA TRP A 42 -8.89 -5.16 7.65
C TRP A 42 -9.43 -6.11 8.71
N PHE A 43 -8.56 -6.87 9.39
CA PHE A 43 -9.00 -7.87 10.36
C PHE A 43 -9.61 -7.21 11.62
N TYR A 44 -10.94 -7.11 11.64
CA TYR A 44 -11.66 -6.76 12.86
C TYR A 44 -12.13 -8.03 13.59
N PRO A 45 -11.99 -8.11 14.93
CA PRO A 45 -11.44 -7.11 15.84
C PRO A 45 -9.91 -7.13 15.91
N TRP A 46 -9.29 -5.95 16.02
CA TRP A 46 -7.83 -5.73 16.05
C TRP A 46 -7.11 -6.21 17.34
N GLY A 47 -7.58 -7.30 17.94
CA GLY A 47 -7.16 -7.78 19.25
C GLY A 47 -7.47 -6.79 20.38
N LYS A 48 -7.21 -7.20 21.64
CA LYS A 48 -7.44 -6.35 22.84
C LYS A 48 -6.68 -5.02 22.81
N SER A 49 -5.58 -4.95 22.06
CA SER A 49 -4.70 -3.79 22.02
C SER A 49 -5.13 -2.74 20.98
N ILE A 50 -6.00 -3.07 20.02
CA ILE A 50 -6.44 -2.17 18.93
C ILE A 50 -5.26 -1.63 18.07
N THR A 51 -4.05 -2.17 18.24
CA THR A 51 -2.80 -1.63 17.64
C THR A 51 -2.35 -2.35 16.39
N HIS A 52 -2.99 -3.45 15.96
CA HIS A 52 -2.55 -4.17 14.78
C HIS A 52 -3.03 -3.52 13.47
N LYS A 53 -2.59 -2.28 13.18
CA LYS A 53 -2.99 -1.53 11.98
C LYS A 53 -2.07 -1.83 10.79
N GLY A 54 -1.78 -3.12 10.56
CA GLY A 54 -0.77 -3.56 9.61
C GLY A 54 -1.23 -4.71 8.75
N VAL A 55 -0.40 -5.05 7.76
CA VAL A 55 -0.58 -6.23 6.91
C VAL A 55 0.50 -7.23 7.24
N ASP A 56 0.13 -8.50 7.30
CA ASP A 56 1.06 -9.59 7.51
C ASP A 56 1.65 -10.07 6.19
N ILE A 57 2.97 -10.28 6.18
CA ILE A 57 3.73 -10.80 5.05
C ILE A 57 4.37 -12.11 5.49
N PHE A 58 3.96 -13.23 4.87
CA PHE A 58 4.48 -14.54 5.22
C PHE A 58 5.71 -14.92 4.38
N ALA A 59 6.76 -15.36 5.07
CA ALA A 59 7.98 -15.86 4.45
C ALA A 59 8.60 -17.00 5.28
N LYS A 60 9.46 -17.80 4.65
CA LYS A 60 10.21 -18.84 5.36
C LYS A 60 11.11 -18.21 6.44
N LYS A 61 11.39 -18.96 7.51
CA LYS A 61 12.29 -18.50 8.57
C LYS A 61 13.68 -18.19 8.00
N GLY A 62 14.29 -17.10 8.49
CA GLY A 62 15.63 -16.66 8.09
C GLY A 62 15.68 -15.74 6.88
N LYS A 63 14.52 -15.29 6.37
CA LYS A 63 14.47 -14.26 5.33
C LYS A 63 14.81 -12.89 5.89
N LYS A 64 15.57 -12.13 5.10
CA LYS A 64 15.94 -10.76 5.47
C LYS A 64 14.75 -9.83 5.27
N CYS A 65 14.55 -8.93 6.23
CA CYS A 65 13.69 -7.78 6.09
C CYS A 65 14.54 -6.57 5.69
N PHE A 66 14.11 -5.88 4.65
CA PHE A 66 14.64 -4.59 4.21
C PHE A 66 13.78 -3.48 4.84
N THR A 67 14.40 -2.34 5.12
CA THR A 67 13.74 -1.14 5.65
C THR A 67 13.85 -0.04 4.62
#